data_AF-A0A8J8GCB3-F1
#
_entry.id   AF-A0A8J8GCB3-F1
#
_cell.length_a   1.000
_cell.length_b   1.000
_cell.length_c   1.000
_cell.angle_alpha   90.00
_cell.angle_beta   90.00
_cell.angle_gamma   90.00
#
_symmetry.space_group_name_H-M   'P 1'
#
loop_
_entity.id
_entity.type
_entity.pdbx_description
1 polymer ?
#
loop_
_entity_poly.entity_id
_entity_poly.type
_entity_poly.pdbx_seq_one_letter_code
_entity_poly.pdbx_strand_id
1 'polypeptide(L)' 'MSTITLHNETENQLSLIENLLEELKIRFDISKEIEMEELTDWQKESIERGIDDFENARFTTSEEVRKGARLCLK' A
#
# COMPACT_ATOMS: atom_id res chain seq x y z
N MET A 1 30.83 -4.96 4.63
CA MET A 1 29.84 -6.04 4.87
C MET A 1 28.75 -5.86 3.84
N SER A 2 28.32 -6.94 3.21
CA SER A 2 27.26 -6.91 2.21
C SER A 2 25.99 -7.48 2.84
N THR A 3 24.87 -6.78 2.65
CA THR A 3 23.56 -7.20 3.15
C THR A 3 22.77 -7.83 2.02
N ILE A 4 22.05 -8.91 2.31
CA ILE A 4 21.11 -9.55 1.38
C ILE A 4 19.70 -9.30 1.93
N THR A 5 18.86 -8.64 1.15
CA THR A 5 17.44 -8.44 1.47
C THR A 5 16.61 -9.48 0.73
N LEU A 6 15.75 -10.20 1.44
CA LEU A 6 14.85 -11.20 0.87
C LEU A 6 13.42 -10.67 0.89
N HIS A 7 12.79 -10.59 -0.28
CA HIS A 7 11.38 -10.23 -0.41
C HIS A 7 10.55 -11.51 -0.47
N ASN A 8 9.75 -11.74 0.57
CA ASN A 8 8.89 -12.92 0.66
C ASN A 8 7.47 -12.54 0.21
N GLU A 9 6.86 -13.38 -0.63
CA GLU A 9 5.49 -13.16 -1.12
C GLU A 9 4.44 -13.77 -0.17
N THR A 10 4.85 -14.70 0.70
CA THR A 10 3.97 -15.37 1.67
C THR A 10 4.68 -15.67 3.00
N GLU A 11 3.90 -15.79 4.07
CA GLU A 11 4.41 -16.19 5.40
C GLU A 11 5.07 -17.58 5.39
N ASN A 12 4.57 -18.50 4.57
CA ASN A 12 5.14 -19.85 4.42
C ASN A 12 6.56 -19.83 3.82
N GLN A 13 6.84 -18.90 2.91
CA GLN A 13 8.18 -18.75 2.32
C GLN A 13 9.19 -18.24 3.37
N LEU A 14 8.78 -17.29 4.22
CA LEU A 14 9.61 -16.80 5.31
C LEU A 14 10.02 -17.95 6.24
N SER A 15 9.05 -18.76 6.68
CA SER A 15 9.35 -19.90 7.57
C SER A 15 10.29 -20.93 6.94
N LEU A 16 10.14 -21.19 5.64
CA LEU A 16 11.03 -22.12 4.94
C LEU A 16 12.48 -21.60 4.85
N ILE A 17 12.64 -20.29 4.65
CA ILE A 17 13.95 -19.63 4.62
C ILE A 17 14.59 -19.64 6.01
N GLU A 18 13.84 -19.31 7.05
CA GLU A 18 14.32 -19.35 8.45
C GLU A 18 14.88 -20.74 8.79
N ASN A 19 14.08 -21.79 8.56
CA ASN A 19 14.49 -23.18 8.80
C ASN A 19 15.76 -23.57 8.02
N LEU A 20 15.86 -23.15 6.75
CA LEU A 20 17.05 -23.43 5.94
C LEU A 20 18.30 -22.74 6.50
N LEU A 21 18.19 -21.46 6.90
CA LEU A 21 19.32 -20.70 7.45
C LEU A 21 19.78 -21.27 8.80
N GLU A 22 18.84 -21.73 9.63
CA GLU A 22 19.14 -22.42 10.89
C GLU A 22 19.89 -23.74 10.69
N GLU A 23 19.42 -24.58 9.76
CA GLU A 23 20.09 -25.85 9.41
C GLU A 23 21.53 -25.61 8.90
N LEU A 24 21.74 -24.54 8.16
CA LEU A 24 23.06 -24.12 7.68
C LEU A 24 23.92 -23.43 8.77
N LYS A 25 23.37 -23.24 9.98
CA LYS A 25 24.00 -22.54 11.11
C LYS A 25 24.43 -21.11 10.77
N ILE A 26 23.70 -20.47 9.87
CA ILE A 26 23.91 -19.07 9.49
C ILE A 26 23.18 -18.20 10.50
N ARG A 27 23.88 -17.22 11.08
CA ARG A 27 23.24 -16.20 11.92
C ARG A 27 22.60 -15.16 11.03
N PHE A 28 21.34 -14.86 11.28
CA PHE A 28 20.57 -13.84 10.57
C PHE A 28 19.75 -13.02 11.56
N ASP A 29 19.45 -11.78 11.17
CA ASP A 29 18.56 -10.88 11.91
C ASP A 29 17.37 -10.56 11.00
N ILE A 30 16.16 -10.68 11.55
CA ILE A 30 14.94 -10.30 10.84
C ILE A 30 14.61 -8.86 11.21
N SER A 31 14.91 -7.93 10.30
CA SER A 31 14.41 -6.56 10.40
C SER A 31 13.04 -6.50 9.75
N LYS A 32 11.99 -6.55 10.58
CA LYS A 32 10.65 -6.16 10.14
C LYS A 32 10.59 -4.63 10.13
N GLU A 33 11.22 -4.01 9.13
CA GLU A 33 10.73 -2.70 8.70
C GLU A 33 9.36 -2.95 8.06
N ILE A 34 8.34 -3.03 8.93
CA ILE A 34 7.01 -2.66 8.49
C ILE A 34 7.14 -1.15 8.32
N GLU A 35 7.55 -0.71 7.13
CA GLU A 35 7.17 0.62 6.69
C GLU A 35 5.65 0.60 6.61
N MET A 36 4.99 0.79 7.77
CA MET A 36 3.67 1.38 7.77
C MET A 36 3.93 2.78 7.25
N GLU A 37 3.89 2.95 5.92
CA GLU A 37 3.81 4.27 5.34
C GLU A 37 2.55 4.90 5.93
N GLU A 38 2.75 5.80 6.89
CA GLU A 38 1.66 6.60 7.40
C GLU A 38 1.08 7.35 6.21
N LEU A 39 -0.21 7.14 5.96
CA LEU A 39 -0.90 7.89 4.92
C LEU A 39 -0.69 9.37 5.20
N THR A 40 -0.19 10.08 4.19
CA THR A 40 -0.11 11.53 4.22
C THR A 40 -1.51 12.14 4.36
N ASP A 41 -1.60 13.35 4.88
CA ASP A 41 -2.89 13.98 5.20
C ASP A 41 -3.83 14.06 3.98
N TRP A 42 -3.30 14.35 2.79
CA TRP A 42 -4.10 14.41 1.57
C TRP A 42 -4.64 13.03 1.13
N GLN A 43 -3.91 11.94 1.42
CA GLN A 43 -4.36 10.58 1.13
C GLN A 43 -5.51 10.19 2.07
N LYS A 44 -5.38 10.50 3.37
CA LYS A 44 -6.45 10.30 4.36
C LYS A 44 -7.71 11.07 3.95
N GLU A 45 -7.57 12.35 3.64
CA GLU A 45 -8.69 13.22 3.20
C GLU A 45 -9.35 12.71 1.91
N SER A 46 -8.58 12.16 0.98
CA SER A 46 -9.13 11.61 -0.28
C SER A 46 -9.93 10.32 -0.04
N ILE A 47 -9.47 9.46 0.87
CA ILE A 47 -10.18 8.24 1.27
C ILE A 47 -11.48 8.60 2.01
N GLU A 48 -11.41 9.53 2.97
CA GLU A 48 -12.58 10.01 3.71
C GLU A 48 -13.65 10.61 2.79
N ARG A 49 -13.23 11.44 1.80
CA ARG A 49 -14.15 11.97 0.78
C ARG A 49 -14.78 10.87 -0.05
N GLY A 50 -14.01 9.87 -0.47
CA GLY A 50 -14.54 8.73 -1.22
C GLY A 50 -15.58 7.92 -0.42
N ILE A 51 -15.37 7.77 0.89
CA ILE A 51 -16.33 7.12 1.79
C ILE A 51 -17.60 7.99 1.93
N ASP A 52 -17.46 9.29 2.18
CA ASP A 52 -18.60 10.22 2.28
C ASP A 52 -19.42 10.24 0.99
N ASP A 53 -18.76 10.28 -0.17
CA ASP A 53 -19.42 10.25 -1.48
C ASP A 53 -20.18 8.93 -1.69
N PHE A 54 -19.61 7.80 -1.25
CA PHE A 54 -20.28 6.50 -1.30
C PHE A 54 -21.50 6.43 -0.38
N GLU A 55 -21.36 6.86 0.88
CA GLU A 55 -22.44 6.87 1.87
C GLU A 55 -23.61 7.78 1.44
N ASN A 56 -23.30 8.91 0.83
CA ASN A 56 -24.30 9.86 0.34
C ASN A 56 -24.78 9.58 -1.09
N ALA A 57 -24.36 8.46 -1.70
CA ALA A 57 -24.65 8.10 -3.09
C ALA A 57 -24.31 9.23 -4.10
N ARG A 58 -23.30 10.05 -3.79
CA ARG A 58 -22.77 11.11 -4.65
C ARG A 58 -21.83 10.50 -5.67
N PHE A 59 -22.41 9.84 -6.65
CA PHE A 59 -21.67 9.36 -7.80
C PHE A 59 -21.68 10.44 -8.88
N THR A 60 -20.54 11.13 -9.08
CA THR A 60 -20.40 11.94 -10.30
C THR A 60 -20.35 11.04 -11.51
N THR A 61 -21.36 11.15 -12.36
CA THR A 61 -21.39 10.46 -13.64
C THR A 61 -20.30 11.00 -14.57
N SER A 62 -19.84 10.18 -15.51
CA SER A 62 -18.87 10.61 -16.52
C SER A 62 -19.35 11.83 -17.33
N GLU A 63 -20.66 12.04 -17.41
CA GLU A 63 -21.29 13.19 -18.06
C GLU A 63 -21.17 14.47 -17.23
N GLU A 64 -21.34 14.39 -15.91
CA GLU A 64 -21.16 15.52 -14.99
C GLU A 64 -19.71 16.00 -14.93
N VAL A 65 -18.76 15.06 -14.90
CA VAL A 65 -17.32 15.36 -14.97
C VAL A 65 -16.98 16.05 -16.30
N ARG A 66 -17.51 15.56 -17.43
CA ARG A 66 -17.33 16.21 -18.74
C ARG A 66 -17.91 17.63 -18.78
N LYS A 67 -19.07 17.86 -18.16
CA LYS A 67 -19.72 19.17 -18.10
C LYS A 67 -18.90 20.17 -17.29
N GLY A 68 -18.35 19.73 -16.15
CA GLY A 68 -17.43 20.53 -15.33
C GLY A 68 -16.13 20.87 -16.04
N ALA A 69 -15.48 19.89 -16.67
CA ALA A 69 -14.23 20.10 -17.41
C ALA A 69 -14.36 21.13 -18.54
N ARG A 70 -15.52 21.17 -19.23
CA ARG A 70 -15.80 22.18 -20.27
C ARG A 70 -15.90 23.60 -19.75
N LEU A 71 -16.27 23.81 -18.48
CA LEU A 71 -16.33 25.14 -17.88
C LEU A 71 -14.94 25.71 -17.56
N CYS A 72 -13.96 24.84 -17.30
CA CYS A 72 -12.57 25.23 -17.04
C CYS A 72 -11.74 25.44 -18.32
N LEU A 73 -12.26 25.06 -19.49
CA LEU A 73 -11.61 25.19 -20.80
C LEU A 73 -12.09 26.44 -21.58
N LYS A 74 -12.74 27.39 -20.91
CA LYS A 74 -13.26 28.63 -21.50
C LYS A 74 -12.40 29.84 -21.16
#